data_AF-A0A6I3E2V2-F1
#
_entry.id   AF-A0A6I3E2V2-F1
#
_cell.length_a   1.000
_cell.length_b   1.000
_cell.length_c   1.000
_cell.angle_alpha   90.00
_cell.angle_beta   90.00
_cell.angle_gamma   90.00
#
_symmetry.space_group_name_H-M   'P 1'
#
loop_
_entity.id
_entity.type
_entity.pdbx_description
1 polymer ?
#
loop_
_entity_poly.entity_id
_entity_poly.type
_entity_poly.pdbx_seq_one_letter_code
_entity_poly.pdbx_strand_id
1 'polypeptide(L)'
;NAATGDEELGEPISANDREWVSRWWPHQSAGGRVEIGAARDQTWAAIASTVSTGIAIAIDYAHTQEQRSLGSLALGTLTGFRDGYTCQPVPDGSMNITAHVALDACAFAAEQACAPLPVTTVLVSQRDALGVLDRSAAPPQSPHEALVAIAQHSQRELARDSSSFGAFTWLIHHIGMGR
;
A
#
# COMPACT_ATOMS: atom_id res chain seq x y z
N ASN A 1 15.46 16.96 -12.77
CA ASN A 1 14.86 18.11 -13.46
C ASN A 1 13.33 18.07 -13.29
N ALA A 2 12.77 19.02 -12.55
CA ALA A 2 11.33 19.01 -12.24
C ALA A 2 10.41 19.25 -13.46
N ALA A 3 10.92 19.88 -14.52
CA ALA A 3 10.13 20.14 -15.73
C ALA A 3 10.09 18.95 -16.70
N THR A 4 11.02 18.00 -16.58
CA THR A 4 11.13 16.86 -17.51
C THR A 4 10.99 15.50 -16.85
N GLY A 5 11.17 15.42 -15.52
CA GLY A 5 11.25 14.15 -14.80
C GLY A 5 12.63 13.50 -14.85
N ASP A 6 13.60 14.06 -15.60
CA ASP A 6 14.95 13.49 -15.68
C ASP A 6 15.62 13.46 -14.31
N GLU A 7 16.18 12.31 -13.95
CA GLU A 7 16.82 12.12 -12.66
C GLU A 7 18.33 12.32 -12.74
N GLU A 8 18.89 12.87 -11.67
CA GLU A 8 20.32 13.02 -11.47
C GLU A 8 20.69 12.56 -10.06
N LEU A 9 21.96 12.21 -9.85
CA LEU A 9 22.43 11.82 -8.53
C LEU A 9 22.39 13.04 -7.60
N GLY A 10 21.67 12.90 -6.49
CA GLY A 10 21.69 13.86 -5.40
C GLY A 10 22.82 13.59 -4.40
N GLU A 11 22.75 14.30 -3.28
CA GLU A 11 23.62 14.04 -2.13
C GLU A 11 23.43 12.62 -1.57
N PRO A 12 24.44 12.05 -0.91
CA PRO A 12 24.30 10.78 -0.20
C PRO A 12 23.13 10.83 0.79
N ILE A 13 22.34 9.74 0.82
CA ILE A 13 21.19 9.60 1.73
C ILE A 13 21.62 9.68 3.21
N SER A 14 20.67 9.94 4.11
CA SER A 14 20.95 10.07 5.55
C SER A 14 21.33 8.72 6.20
N ALA A 15 21.83 8.76 7.44
CA ALA A 15 22.10 7.53 8.20
C ALA A 15 20.81 6.74 8.49
N ASN A 16 19.71 7.43 8.81
CA ASN A 16 18.41 6.81 9.05
C ASN A 16 17.88 6.13 7.78
N ASP A 17 18.06 6.77 6.62
CA ASP A 17 17.67 6.17 5.34
C ASP A 17 18.52 4.95 5.02
N ARG A 18 19.83 5.00 5.28
CA ARG A 18 20.71 3.80 5.12
C ARG A 18 20.26 2.64 5.99
N GLU A 19 19.89 2.90 7.24
CA GLU A 19 19.36 1.87 8.14
C GLU A 19 18.06 1.29 7.58
N TRP A 20 17.13 2.14 7.16
CA TRP A 20 15.88 1.72 6.54
C TRP A 20 16.12 0.85 5.30
N VAL A 21 17.00 1.28 4.40
CA VAL A 21 17.37 0.54 3.19
C VAL A 21 17.98 -0.80 3.53
N SER A 22 18.92 -0.84 4.48
CA SER A 22 19.58 -2.10 4.89
C SER A 22 18.60 -3.14 5.41
N ARG A 23 17.55 -2.69 6.08
CA ARG A 23 16.54 -3.55 6.69
C ARG A 23 15.46 -3.96 5.71
N TRP A 24 14.97 -3.03 4.92
CA TRP A 24 13.74 -3.20 4.14
C TRP A 24 13.99 -3.40 2.64
N TRP A 25 15.18 -3.06 2.13
CA TRP A 25 15.51 -3.20 0.71
C TRP A 25 16.89 -3.86 0.52
N PRO A 26 17.01 -5.16 0.87
CA PRO A 26 18.32 -5.84 0.94
C PRO A 26 18.95 -6.09 -0.43
N HIS A 27 18.15 -6.28 -1.50
CA HIS A 27 18.69 -6.43 -2.84
C HIS A 27 18.99 -5.06 -3.46
N GLN A 28 20.25 -4.84 -3.82
CA GLN A 28 20.71 -3.62 -4.48
C GLN A 28 21.60 -4.04 -5.64
N SER A 29 21.38 -3.43 -6.80
CA SER A 29 22.17 -3.65 -8.01
C SER A 29 22.62 -2.31 -8.57
N ALA A 30 23.73 -2.31 -9.31
CA ALA A 30 24.17 -1.11 -10.00
C ALA A 30 23.08 -0.66 -10.98
N GLY A 31 22.65 0.61 -10.86
CA GLY A 31 21.52 1.15 -11.64
C GLY A 31 20.13 0.76 -11.13
N GLY A 32 20.04 0.00 -10.03
CA GLY A 32 18.77 -0.32 -9.38
C GLY A 32 18.19 0.86 -8.58
N ARG A 33 16.87 0.88 -8.46
CA ARG A 33 16.12 1.87 -7.68
C ARG A 33 15.74 1.32 -6.32
N VAL A 34 15.83 2.18 -5.30
CA VAL A 34 15.29 1.96 -3.95
C VAL A 34 14.35 3.10 -3.61
N GLU A 35 13.13 2.78 -3.18
CA GLU A 35 12.08 3.76 -2.87
C GLU A 35 11.88 3.82 -1.35
N ILE A 36 12.54 4.78 -0.71
CA ILE A 36 12.58 4.89 0.76
C ILE A 36 11.23 5.35 1.31
N GLY A 37 10.68 4.54 2.22
CA GLY A 37 9.36 4.75 2.82
C GLY A 37 9.35 5.34 4.23
N ALA A 38 10.50 5.67 4.81
CA ALA A 38 10.63 5.95 6.25
C ALA A 38 9.64 7.00 6.79
N ALA A 39 9.40 8.10 6.06
CA ALA A 39 8.45 9.14 6.46
C ALA A 39 6.99 8.64 6.47
N ARG A 40 6.62 7.78 5.52
CA ARG A 40 5.30 7.13 5.48
C ARG A 40 5.14 6.18 6.65
N ASP A 41 6.17 5.38 6.94
CA ASP A 41 6.13 4.42 8.05
C ASP A 41 5.94 5.15 9.40
N GLN A 42 6.63 6.27 9.61
CA GLN A 42 6.46 7.15 10.78
C GLN A 42 5.05 7.76 10.85
N THR A 43 4.52 8.22 9.72
CA THR A 43 3.17 8.79 9.65
C THR A 43 2.12 7.73 9.99
N TRP A 44 2.24 6.53 9.45
CA TRP A 44 1.33 5.43 9.76
C TRP A 44 1.41 5.04 11.24
N ALA A 45 2.63 4.93 11.79
CA ALA A 45 2.84 4.64 13.20
C ALA A 45 2.19 5.68 14.12
N ALA A 46 2.30 6.98 13.78
CA ALA A 46 1.64 8.06 14.50
C ALA A 46 0.11 7.90 14.47
N ILE A 47 -0.48 7.65 13.30
CA ILE A 47 -1.92 7.43 13.14
C ILE A 47 -2.38 6.22 13.96
N ALA A 48 -1.72 5.06 13.80
CA ALA A 48 -2.07 3.83 14.52
C ALA A 48 -2.00 4.00 16.04
N SER A 49 -1.01 4.74 16.55
CA SER A 49 -0.83 4.99 17.99
C SER A 49 -1.96 5.82 18.63
N THR A 50 -2.81 6.47 17.83
CA THR A 50 -4.00 7.17 18.34
C THR A 50 -5.11 6.21 18.76
N VAL A 51 -5.04 4.94 18.32
CA VAL A 51 -6.04 3.91 18.62
C VAL A 51 -5.65 3.18 19.91
N SER A 52 -6.40 3.41 20.99
CA SER A 52 -6.17 2.70 22.26
C SER A 52 -6.84 1.31 22.31
N THR A 53 -7.97 1.15 21.61
CA THR A 53 -8.69 -0.11 21.47
C THR A 53 -9.50 -0.06 20.18
N GLY A 54 -9.20 -0.93 19.21
CA GLY A 54 -9.91 -0.95 17.93
C GLY A 54 -9.09 -1.50 16.78
N ILE A 55 -9.46 -1.09 15.57
CA ILE A 55 -8.83 -1.54 14.32
C ILE A 55 -8.33 -0.32 13.54
N ALA A 56 -7.06 -0.35 13.12
CA ALA A 56 -6.50 0.58 12.14
C ALA A 56 -6.25 -0.17 10.83
N ILE A 57 -6.70 0.39 9.70
CA ILE A 57 -6.58 -0.23 8.37
C ILE A 57 -5.93 0.74 7.39
N ALA A 58 -4.89 0.29 6.71
CA ALA A 58 -4.34 0.92 5.51
C ALA A 58 -4.52 -0.01 4.31
N ILE A 59 -4.80 0.54 3.14
CA ILE A 59 -4.99 -0.23 1.90
C ILE A 59 -4.20 0.48 0.82
N ASP A 60 -3.27 -0.24 0.18
CA ASP A 60 -2.45 0.33 -0.89
C ASP A 60 -1.95 -0.74 -1.85
N TYR A 61 -1.47 -0.33 -3.03
CA TYR A 61 -0.70 -1.19 -3.92
C TYR A 61 0.70 -1.36 -3.34
N ALA A 62 0.92 -2.53 -2.74
CA ALA A 62 2.10 -2.82 -1.95
C ALA A 62 3.01 -3.83 -2.65
N HIS A 63 4.26 -3.85 -2.22
CA HIS A 63 5.19 -4.91 -2.51
C HIS A 63 5.69 -5.55 -1.20
N THR A 64 6.19 -6.78 -1.26
CA THR A 64 6.69 -7.51 -0.09
C THR A 64 8.20 -7.36 0.07
N GLN A 65 8.71 -7.60 1.29
CA GLN A 65 10.16 -7.74 1.54
C GLN A 65 10.76 -8.87 0.70
N GLU A 66 10.02 -9.95 0.45
CA GLU A 66 10.47 -11.04 -0.42
C GLU A 66 10.69 -10.57 -1.85
N GLN A 67 9.71 -9.87 -2.46
CA GLN A 67 9.85 -9.31 -3.81
C GLN A 67 11.04 -8.35 -3.92
N ARG A 68 11.26 -7.53 -2.89
CA ARG A 68 12.46 -6.67 -2.80
C ARG A 68 13.73 -7.50 -2.72
N SER A 69 13.76 -8.54 -1.88
CA SER A 69 14.94 -9.41 -1.69
C SER A 69 15.31 -10.21 -2.94
N LEU A 70 14.32 -10.58 -3.75
CA LEU A 70 14.51 -11.27 -5.04
C LEU A 70 14.94 -10.32 -6.18
N GLY A 71 14.96 -9.00 -5.94
CA GLY A 71 15.30 -8.01 -6.96
C GLY A 71 14.20 -7.79 -8.01
N SER A 72 12.97 -8.29 -7.76
CA SER A 72 11.84 -8.11 -8.69
C SER A 72 11.43 -6.65 -8.86
N LEU A 73 11.90 -5.76 -8.00
CA LEU A 73 11.67 -4.32 -8.02
C LEU A 73 12.92 -3.51 -8.37
N ALA A 74 13.88 -4.09 -9.11
CA ALA A 74 15.12 -3.39 -9.45
C ALA A 74 14.90 -2.05 -10.20
N LEU A 75 13.82 -1.94 -10.99
CA LEU A 75 13.46 -0.68 -11.68
C LEU A 75 12.59 0.26 -10.80
N GLY A 76 12.19 -0.21 -9.62
CA GLY A 76 11.20 0.40 -8.73
C GLY A 76 9.80 0.49 -9.35
N THR A 77 8.98 1.35 -8.76
CA THR A 77 7.53 1.43 -8.98
C THR A 77 7.01 2.86 -9.15
N LEU A 78 7.90 3.87 -9.09
CA LEU A 78 7.56 5.27 -9.33
C LEU A 78 6.81 5.46 -10.66
N THR A 79 5.59 5.97 -10.59
CA THR A 79 4.67 6.09 -11.74
C THR A 79 3.94 7.42 -11.70
N GLY A 80 3.80 8.07 -12.87
CA GLY A 80 2.96 9.24 -13.06
C GLY A 80 1.55 8.88 -13.54
N PHE A 81 0.53 9.66 -13.17
CA PHE A 81 -0.85 9.48 -13.63
C PHE A 81 -1.45 10.80 -14.12
N ARG A 82 -1.94 10.80 -15.36
CA ARG A 82 -2.64 11.93 -15.99
C ARG A 82 -3.91 11.43 -16.66
N ASP A 83 -5.04 12.05 -16.36
CA ASP A 83 -6.37 11.70 -16.92
C ASP A 83 -6.74 10.21 -16.79
N GLY A 84 -6.27 9.56 -15.72
CA GLY A 84 -6.51 8.14 -15.44
C GLY A 84 -5.53 7.16 -16.09
N TYR A 85 -4.52 7.65 -16.82
CA TYR A 85 -3.53 6.83 -17.52
C TYR A 85 -2.14 6.96 -16.89
N THR A 86 -1.40 5.84 -16.90
CA THR A 86 0.02 5.80 -16.50
C THR A 86 0.88 6.57 -17.50
N CYS A 87 1.83 7.35 -17.00
CA CYS A 87 2.81 8.08 -17.80
C CYS A 87 4.14 8.20 -17.06
N GLN A 88 5.16 8.74 -17.75
CA GLN A 88 6.44 9.05 -17.10
C GLN A 88 6.23 10.12 -16.01
N PRO A 89 6.78 9.92 -14.80
CA PRO A 89 6.58 10.85 -13.68
C PRO A 89 7.31 12.18 -13.92
N VAL A 90 6.58 13.30 -13.83
CA VAL A 90 7.12 14.67 -13.93
C VAL A 90 6.61 15.50 -12.75
N PRO A 91 7.48 15.93 -11.81
CA PRO A 91 7.06 16.59 -10.57
C PRO A 91 6.86 18.11 -10.76
N ASP A 92 6.12 18.50 -11.80
CA ASP A 92 5.77 19.90 -12.11
C ASP A 92 4.37 20.31 -11.60
N GLY A 93 3.70 19.40 -10.89
CA GLY A 93 2.34 19.59 -10.36
C GLY A 93 1.23 19.31 -11.38
N SER A 94 1.55 18.92 -12.61
CA SER A 94 0.56 18.65 -13.65
C SER A 94 -0.01 17.23 -13.63
N MET A 95 0.52 16.34 -12.79
CA MET A 95 0.12 14.94 -12.68
C MET A 95 0.23 14.43 -11.24
N ASN A 96 -0.45 13.32 -10.94
CA ASN A 96 -0.20 12.58 -9.70
C ASN A 96 1.05 11.71 -9.87
N ILE A 97 1.85 11.58 -8.81
CA ILE A 97 3.03 10.73 -8.78
C ILE A 97 2.91 9.80 -7.58
N THR A 98 3.12 8.52 -7.81
CA THR A 98 3.01 7.50 -6.75
C THR A 98 4.12 6.47 -6.86
N ALA A 99 4.33 5.73 -5.78
CA ALA A 99 5.17 4.54 -5.74
C ALA A 99 4.47 3.51 -4.84
N HIS A 100 4.72 2.22 -5.10
CA HIS A 100 4.18 1.13 -4.30
C HIS A 100 4.71 1.18 -2.86
N VAL A 101 3.95 0.57 -1.96
CA VAL A 101 4.15 0.71 -0.52
C VAL A 101 4.83 -0.52 0.08
N ALA A 102 5.82 -0.28 0.94
CA ALA A 102 6.39 -1.28 1.85
C ALA A 102 5.48 -1.42 3.09
N LEU A 103 4.32 -2.07 2.96
CA LEU A 103 3.37 -2.17 4.08
C LEU A 103 3.89 -3.01 5.26
N ASP A 104 4.85 -3.89 5.01
CA ASP A 104 5.61 -4.61 6.04
C ASP A 104 6.49 -3.69 6.91
N ALA A 105 7.07 -2.65 6.31
CA ALA A 105 7.83 -1.62 7.03
C ALA A 105 6.88 -0.72 7.86
N CYS A 106 5.75 -0.32 7.28
CA CYS A 106 4.67 0.38 8.01
C CYS A 106 4.17 -0.45 9.19
N ALA A 107 3.93 -1.76 8.98
CA ALA A 107 3.47 -2.68 10.01
C ALA A 107 4.41 -2.70 11.21
N PHE A 108 5.71 -2.89 10.95
CA PHE A 108 6.72 -2.89 12.00
C PHE A 108 6.78 -1.57 12.77
N ALA A 109 6.71 -0.43 12.07
CA ALA A 109 6.73 0.88 12.71
C ALA A 109 5.51 1.10 13.63
N ALA A 110 4.32 0.69 13.18
CA ALA A 110 3.09 0.80 13.97
C ALA A 110 3.09 -0.11 15.19
N GLU A 111 3.55 -1.36 15.06
CA GLU A 111 3.67 -2.29 16.19
C GLU A 111 4.57 -1.73 17.30
N GLN A 112 5.70 -1.11 16.91
CA GLN A 112 6.61 -0.46 17.86
C GLN A 112 5.96 0.75 18.54
N ALA A 113 5.24 1.59 17.78
CA ALA A 113 4.61 2.80 18.32
C ALA A 113 3.40 2.53 19.22
N CYS A 114 2.71 1.40 19.03
CA CYS A 114 1.56 1.02 19.84
C CYS A 114 1.93 0.30 21.15
N ALA A 115 3.21 -0.04 21.35
CA ALA A 115 3.66 -0.69 22.58
C ALA A 115 3.35 0.18 23.83
N PRO A 116 2.93 -0.44 24.96
CA PRO A 116 2.86 -1.87 25.23
C PRO A 116 1.49 -2.52 24.92
N LEU A 117 0.60 -1.86 24.17
CA LEU A 117 -0.70 -2.44 23.84
C LEU A 117 -0.52 -3.74 23.03
N PRO A 118 -1.37 -4.76 23.24
CA PRO A 118 -1.38 -5.91 22.35
C PRO A 118 -1.77 -5.47 20.94
N VAL A 119 -0.96 -5.84 19.95
CA VAL A 119 -1.24 -5.61 18.53
C VAL A 119 -1.22 -6.94 17.80
N THR A 120 -2.29 -7.23 17.05
CA THR A 120 -2.29 -8.29 16.04
C THR A 120 -2.32 -7.66 14.67
N THR A 121 -1.29 -7.94 13.86
CA THR A 121 -1.16 -7.40 12.50
C THR A 121 -1.48 -8.48 11.47
N VAL A 122 -2.25 -8.10 10.45
CA VAL A 122 -2.56 -8.93 9.29
C VAL A 122 -2.26 -8.16 8.03
N LEU A 123 -1.52 -8.79 7.11
CA LEU A 123 -1.36 -8.36 5.73
C LEU A 123 -2.10 -9.35 4.84
N VAL A 124 -3.03 -8.87 4.02
CA VAL A 124 -3.89 -9.72 3.19
C VAL A 124 -4.23 -9.02 1.88
N SER A 125 -4.49 -9.78 0.80
CA SER A 125 -4.93 -9.18 -0.45
C SER A 125 -6.32 -8.56 -0.31
N GLN A 126 -6.63 -7.53 -1.09
CA GLN A 126 -7.96 -6.93 -1.16
C GLN A 126 -9.00 -7.94 -1.61
N ARG A 127 -8.64 -8.82 -2.55
CA ARG A 127 -9.49 -9.94 -2.97
C ARG A 127 -9.90 -10.81 -1.77
N ASP A 128 -8.95 -11.19 -0.93
CA ASP A 128 -9.25 -12.09 0.20
C ASP A 128 -9.99 -11.33 1.31
N ALA A 129 -9.58 -10.10 1.63
CA ALA A 129 -10.24 -9.24 2.63
C ALA A 129 -11.72 -9.00 2.27
N LEU A 130 -11.99 -8.60 1.02
CA LEU A 130 -13.36 -8.42 0.54
C LEU A 130 -14.13 -9.75 0.49
N GLY A 131 -13.44 -10.89 0.45
CA GLY A 131 -14.09 -12.22 0.36
C GLY A 131 -14.70 -12.65 1.67
N VAL A 132 -14.08 -12.22 2.76
CA VAL A 132 -14.60 -12.39 4.12
C VAL A 132 -15.72 -11.39 4.40
N LEU A 133 -15.66 -10.19 3.82
CA LEU A 133 -16.67 -9.14 4.02
C LEU A 133 -17.91 -9.32 3.15
N ASP A 134 -17.86 -10.15 2.11
CA ASP A 134 -18.98 -10.32 1.21
C ASP A 134 -20.17 -10.96 1.93
N ARG A 135 -21.33 -10.33 1.78
CA ARG A 135 -22.59 -10.78 2.40
C ARG A 135 -23.60 -10.99 1.30
N SER A 136 -24.30 -12.12 1.36
CA SER A 136 -25.40 -12.40 0.44
C SER A 136 -26.45 -11.30 0.55
N ALA A 137 -26.73 -10.64 -0.58
CA ALA A 137 -27.82 -9.68 -0.68
C ALA A 137 -29.15 -10.44 -0.84
N ALA A 138 -30.23 -9.87 -0.30
CA ALA A 138 -31.57 -10.36 -0.58
C ALA A 138 -31.86 -10.28 -2.10
N PRO A 139 -32.67 -11.20 -2.65
CA PRO A 139 -33.01 -11.17 -4.07
C PRO A 139 -33.78 -9.88 -4.41
N PRO A 140 -33.50 -9.27 -5.58
CA PRO A 140 -34.18 -8.04 -6.00
C PRO A 140 -35.67 -8.29 -6.24
N GLN A 141 -36.52 -7.34 -5.84
CA GLN A 141 -37.98 -7.40 -5.96
C GLN A 141 -38.52 -6.56 -7.12
N SER A 142 -37.66 -5.81 -7.80
CA SER A 142 -38.01 -5.00 -8.96
C SER A 142 -36.92 -5.00 -10.05
N PRO A 143 -37.25 -4.67 -11.31
CA PRO A 143 -36.24 -4.52 -12.37
C PRO A 143 -35.16 -3.48 -12.05
N HIS A 144 -35.51 -2.38 -11.38
CA HIS A 144 -34.55 -1.38 -10.95
C HIS A 144 -33.57 -1.95 -9.91
N GLU A 145 -34.09 -2.65 -8.89
CA GLU A 145 -33.24 -3.32 -7.90
C GLU A 145 -32.34 -4.39 -8.54
N ALA A 146 -32.82 -5.10 -9.56
CA ALA A 146 -32.00 -6.05 -10.29
C ALA A 146 -30.83 -5.38 -11.03
N LEU A 147 -31.06 -4.23 -11.68
CA LEU A 147 -30.01 -3.45 -12.33
C LEU A 147 -28.98 -2.93 -11.32
N VAL A 148 -29.42 -2.43 -10.17
CA VAL A 148 -28.53 -2.01 -9.07
C VAL A 148 -27.72 -3.19 -8.56
N ALA A 149 -28.34 -4.35 -8.35
CA ALA A 149 -27.65 -5.55 -7.89
C ALA A 149 -26.57 -6.01 -8.88
N ILE A 150 -26.86 -5.99 -10.19
CA ILE A 150 -25.88 -6.31 -11.24
C ILE A 150 -24.72 -5.31 -11.22
N ALA A 151 -25.01 -4.01 -11.16
CA ALA A 151 -23.97 -2.97 -11.11
C ALA A 151 -23.06 -3.14 -9.89
N GLN A 152 -23.63 -3.38 -8.71
CA GLN A 152 -22.86 -3.63 -7.50
C GLN A 152 -22.07 -4.93 -7.56
N HIS A 153 -22.61 -5.99 -8.17
CA HIS A 153 -21.89 -7.24 -8.36
C HIS A 153 -20.67 -7.03 -9.27
N SER A 154 -20.83 -6.34 -10.40
CA SER A 154 -19.69 -5.95 -11.26
C SER A 154 -18.68 -5.07 -10.51
N GLN A 155 -19.18 -4.13 -9.70
CA GLN A 155 -18.51 -3.40 -8.61
C GLN A 155 -17.47 -4.26 -7.88
N ARG A 156 -18.01 -5.29 -7.22
CA ARG A 156 -17.28 -6.19 -6.33
C ARG A 156 -16.30 -7.08 -7.09
N GLU A 157 -16.70 -7.64 -8.23
CA GLU A 157 -15.82 -8.50 -9.03
C GLU A 157 -14.59 -7.72 -9.52
N LEU A 158 -14.76 -6.47 -9.97
CA LEU A 158 -13.65 -5.61 -10.35
C LEU A 158 -12.73 -5.29 -9.15
N ALA A 159 -13.30 -5.02 -7.98
CA ALA A 159 -12.53 -4.77 -6.75
C ALA A 159 -11.74 -6.01 -6.27
N ARG A 160 -12.15 -7.22 -6.67
CA ARG A 160 -11.56 -8.51 -6.29
C ARG A 160 -10.65 -9.11 -7.36
N ASP A 161 -10.60 -8.53 -8.56
CA ASP A 161 -9.77 -9.02 -9.65
C ASP A 161 -8.28 -8.90 -9.29
N SER A 162 -7.59 -10.05 -9.17
CA SER A 162 -6.17 -10.12 -8.81
C SER A 162 -5.22 -9.58 -9.86
N SER A 163 -5.70 -9.29 -11.08
CA SER A 163 -4.92 -8.60 -12.10
C SER A 163 -5.05 -7.07 -12.02
N SER A 164 -5.91 -6.57 -11.14
CA SER A 164 -6.22 -5.15 -10.94
C SER A 164 -6.34 -4.85 -9.44
N PHE A 165 -7.44 -4.22 -8.99
CA PHE A 165 -7.62 -3.76 -7.62
C PHE A 165 -7.57 -4.86 -6.56
N GLY A 166 -7.89 -6.11 -6.91
CA GLY A 166 -7.81 -7.24 -6.00
C GLY A 166 -6.38 -7.54 -5.52
N ALA A 167 -5.36 -7.08 -6.25
CA ALA A 167 -3.95 -7.19 -5.88
C ALA A 167 -3.50 -6.17 -4.82
N PHE A 168 -4.33 -5.19 -4.47
CA PHE A 168 -4.03 -4.26 -3.39
C PHE A 168 -3.85 -5.03 -2.09
N THR A 169 -3.05 -4.52 -1.17
CA THR A 169 -2.81 -5.16 0.13
C THR A 169 -3.47 -4.34 1.23
N TRP A 170 -4.19 -5.03 2.10
CA TRP A 170 -4.74 -4.49 3.33
C TRP A 170 -3.77 -4.78 4.46
N LEU A 171 -3.32 -3.73 5.14
CA LEU A 171 -2.63 -3.77 6.43
C LEU A 171 -3.65 -3.48 7.53
N ILE A 172 -3.90 -4.47 8.38
CA ILE A 172 -4.90 -4.41 9.45
C ILE A 172 -4.19 -4.60 10.78
N HIS A 173 -4.34 -3.64 11.69
CA HIS A 173 -3.91 -3.76 13.08
C HIS A 173 -5.11 -3.85 14.00
N HIS A 174 -5.22 -4.93 14.78
CA HIS A 174 -6.10 -5.00 15.95
C HIS A 174 -5.30 -4.54 17.16
N ILE A 175 -5.64 -3.37 17.71
CA ILE A 175 -4.85 -2.69 18.76
C ILE A 175 -5.65 -2.67 20.05
N GLY A 176 -5.02 -3.05 21.17
CA GLY A 176 -5.64 -3.02 22.50
C GLY A 176 -6.84 -3.95 22.67
N MET A 177 -7.13 -4.80 21.67
CA MET A 177 -8.17 -5.80 21.72
C MET A 177 -7.60 -7.05 22.42
N GLY A 178 -8.25 -7.50 23.49
CA GLY A 178 -7.95 -8.80 24.09
C GLY A 178 -8.09 -9.91 23.05
N ARG A 179 -7.31 -10.98 23.19
CA ARG A 179 -7.50 -12.20 22.40
C ARG A 179 -8.87 -12.81 22.64
#